data_AF-A0A7X9D8T6-F1
#
_entry.id   AF-A0A7X9D8T6-F1
#
_cell.length_a   1.000
_cell.length_b   1.000
_cell.length_c   1.000
_cell.angle_alpha   90.00
_cell.angle_beta   90.00
_cell.angle_gamma   90.00
#
_symmetry.space_group_name_H-M   'P 1'
#
loop_
_entity.id
_entity.type
_entity.pdbx_description
1 polymer ?
#
loop_
_entity_poly.entity_id
_entity_poly.type
_entity_poly.pdbx_seq_one_letter_code
_entity_poly.pdbx_strand_id
1 'polypeptide(L)' 'MRKQKTHVDNTFKENTVKLGLERKNVSELAQELGIAPFLLYRWRKEFRQKGNCWNNAYERH' A
#
# COMPACT_ATOMS: atom_id res chain seq x y z
N MET A 1 17.23 -21.18 6.50
CA MET A 1 16.43 -20.47 5.49
C MET A 1 15.93 -19.15 6.09
N ARG A 2 16.56 -18.02 5.74
CA ARG A 2 16.04 -16.70 6.15
C ARG A 2 14.73 -16.52 5.40
N LYS A 3 13.61 -16.45 6.12
CA LYS A 3 12.33 -16.00 5.54
C LYS A 3 12.63 -14.64 4.92
N GLN A 4 12.75 -14.57 3.61
CA GLN A 4 12.76 -13.32 2.88
C GLN A 4 11.42 -12.71 3.19
N LYS A 5 11.41 -11.83 4.18
CA LYS A 5 10.29 -10.96 4.49
C LYS A 5 10.09 -10.23 3.16
N THR A 6 9.08 -10.60 2.40
CA THR A 6 8.75 -9.94 1.15
C THR A 6 8.58 -8.49 1.54
N HIS A 7 9.61 -7.69 1.30
CA HIS A 7 9.61 -6.29 1.61
C HIS A 7 8.61 -5.74 0.61
N VAL A 8 7.35 -5.60 1.04
CA VAL A 8 6.40 -4.81 0.28
C VAL A 8 6.97 -3.42 0.39
N ASP A 9 7.78 -3.06 -0.60
CA ASP A 9 8.51 -1.80 -0.61
C ASP A 9 7.51 -0.68 -0.34
N ASN A 10 7.88 0.24 0.56
CA ASN A 10 7.03 1.41 0.83
C ASN A 10 6.68 2.13 -0.49
N THR A 11 7.60 2.12 -1.45
CA THR A 11 7.42 2.54 -2.84
C THR A 11 6.31 1.80 -3.57
N PHE A 12 6.21 0.47 -3.42
CA PHE A 12 5.13 -0.32 -4.03
C PHE A 12 3.77 0.11 -3.47
N LYS A 13 3.69 0.19 -2.14
CA LYS A 13 2.45 0.53 -1.43
C LYS A 13 2.01 1.97 -1.75
N GLU A 14 2.96 2.91 -1.84
CA GLU A 14 2.71 4.30 -2.23
C GLU A 14 2.29 4.43 -3.71
N ASN A 15 2.99 3.78 -4.64
CA ASN A 15 2.62 3.77 -6.06
C ASN A 15 1.23 3.18 -6.26
N THR A 16 0.90 2.08 -5.56
CA THR A 16 -0.41 1.45 -5.61
C THR A 16 -1.52 2.40 -5.15
N VAL A 17 -1.30 3.15 -4.06
CA VAL A 17 -2.27 4.14 -3.57
C VAL A 17 -2.41 5.33 -4.52
N LYS A 18 -1.30 5.84 -5.10
CA LYS A 18 -1.33 6.92 -6.09
C LYS A 18 -2.11 6.50 -7.35
N LEU A 19 -1.83 5.31 -7.90
CA LEU A 19 -2.59 4.72 -9.00
C LEU A 19 -4.08 4.57 -8.67
N GLY A 20 -4.40 4.15 -7.43
CA GLY A 20 -5.79 4.05 -6.95
C GLY A 20 -6.46 5.40 -6.64
N LEU A 21 -5.73 6.50 -6.60
CA LEU A 21 -6.28 7.86 -6.52
C LEU A 21 -6.61 8.39 -7.91
N GLU A 22 -5.80 8.07 -8.93
CA GLU A 22 -6.04 8.45 -10.32
C GLU A 22 -7.14 7.62 -10.98
N ARG A 23 -7.23 6.32 -10.67
CA ARG A 23 -8.27 5.42 -11.19
C ARG A 23 -9.53 5.45 -10.32
N LYS A 24 -10.71 5.37 -10.94
CA LYS A 24 -12.01 5.20 -10.23
C LYS A 24 -12.15 3.80 -9.61
N ASN A 25 -11.54 2.77 -10.22
CA ASN A 25 -11.76 1.36 -9.86
C ASN A 25 -10.58 0.77 -9.08
N VAL A 26 -10.58 1.00 -7.77
CA VAL A 26 -9.58 0.51 -6.81
C VAL A 26 -9.58 -1.03 -6.71
N SER A 27 -10.74 -1.66 -6.83
CA SER A 27 -10.87 -3.12 -6.70
C SER A 27 -10.29 -3.90 -7.87
N GLU A 28 -10.38 -3.37 -9.10
CA GLU A 28 -9.71 -3.96 -10.26
C GLU A 28 -8.19 -3.83 -10.13
N LEU A 29 -7.71 -2.63 -9.80
CA LEU A 29 -6.29 -2.37 -9.59
C LEU A 29 -5.68 -3.33 -8.54
N ALA A 30 -6.41 -3.60 -7.45
CA ALA A 30 -5.97 -4.55 -6.43
C ALA A 30 -5.84 -5.98 -6.98
N GLN A 31 -6.80 -6.42 -7.79
CA GLN A 31 -6.77 -7.73 -8.43
C GLN A 31 -5.65 -7.83 -9.46
N GLU A 32 -5.44 -6.80 -10.29
CA GLU A 32 -4.33 -6.73 -11.25
C GLU A 32 -2.97 -6.84 -10.56
N LEU A 33 -2.82 -6.17 -9.40
CA LEU A 33 -1.59 -6.18 -8.62
C LEU A 33 -1.45 -7.39 -7.69
N GLY A 34 -2.43 -8.31 -7.68
CA GLY A 34 -2.42 -9.50 -6.83
C GLY A 34 -2.51 -9.21 -5.33
N ILE A 35 -3.03 -8.03 -4.95
CA ILE A 35 -3.22 -7.64 -3.55
C ILE A 35 -4.70 -7.71 -3.17
N ALA A 36 -4.96 -7.93 -1.88
CA ALA A 36 -6.33 -7.92 -1.39
C ALA A 36 -6.94 -6.50 -1.51
N PRO A 37 -8.13 -6.32 -2.10
CA PRO A 37 -8.75 -4.99 -2.27
C PRO A 37 -8.98 -4.28 -0.94
N PHE A 38 -9.29 -5.01 0.14
CA PHE A 38 -9.42 -4.44 1.49
C PHE A 38 -8.13 -3.72 1.95
N LEU A 39 -6.97 -4.25 1.55
CA LEU A 39 -5.67 -3.72 1.92
C LEU A 39 -5.46 -2.35 1.24
N LEU A 40 -5.86 -2.24 -0.02
CA LEU A 40 -5.80 -0.99 -0.78
C LEU A 40 -6.74 0.08 -0.23
N TYR A 41 -7.96 -0.31 0.19
CA TYR A 41 -8.88 0.59 0.90
C TYR A 41 -8.28 1.14 2.20
N ARG A 42 -7.64 0.26 2.99
CA ARG A 42 -6.96 0.64 4.23
C ARG A 42 -5.83 1.62 3.95
N TRP A 43 -4.98 1.35 2.96
CA TRP A 43 -3.87 2.23 2.58
C TRP A 43 -4.35 3.60 2.09
N ARG A 44 -5.43 3.64 1.30
CA ARG A 44 -6.05 4.90 0.83
C ARG A 44 -6.58 5.74 1.99
N LYS A 45 -7.20 5.08 2.98
CA LYS A 45 -7.70 5.73 4.20
C LYS A 45 -6.56 6.26 5.07
N GLU A 46 -5.46 5.52 5.18
CA GLU A 46 -4.25 5.97 5.88
C GLU A 46 -3.59 7.13 5.14
N PHE A 47 -3.45 7.06 3.81
CA PHE A 47 -2.87 8.12 2.99
C PHE A 47 -3.65 9.43 3.11
N ARG A 48 -4.99 9.38 3.06
CA ARG A 48 -5.86 10.55 3.23
C ARG A 48 -5.78 11.16 4.63
N GLN A 49 -5.68 10.34 5.68
CA GLN A 49 -5.61 10.83 7.07
C GLN A 49 -4.23 11.33 7.47
N LYS A 50 -3.16 10.72 6.96
CA LYS A 50 -1.80 10.97 7.44
C LYS A 50 -0.96 11.90 6.56
N GLY A 51 -1.37 12.20 5.33
CA GLY A 51 -0.74 13.19 4.44
C GLY A 51 0.72 12.94 4.02
N ASN A 52 1.51 12.16 4.77
CA ASN A 52 2.89 11.73 4.48
C ASN A 52 3.57 10.91 5.61
N CYS A 53 2.93 10.63 6.76
CA CYS A 53 3.61 9.90 7.86
C CYS A 53 3.52 8.37 7.73
N TRP A 54 4.22 7.84 6.73
CA TRP A 54 4.36 6.40 6.48
C TRP A 54 5.74 5.81 6.86
N ASN A 55 6.58 6.60 7.52
CA ASN A 55 7.94 6.18 7.90
C ASN A 55 8.09 5.60 9.32
N ASN A 56 7.05 5.49 10.15
CA ASN A 56 7.26 5.24 11.60
C ASN A 56 6.59 3.99 12.19
N ALA A 57 6.49 2.88 11.43
CA ALA A 57 5.95 1.63 12.00
C ALA A 57 6.84 0.38 11.84
N TYR A 58 7.89 0.41 11.01
CA TYR A 58 8.71 -0.79 10.75
C TYR A 58 10.20 -0.62 11.01
N GLU A 59 10.66 0.58 11.40
CA GLU A 59 12.07 0.86 11.74
C GLU A 59 12.25 1.08 13.26
N ARG A 60 11.78 0.11 14.03
CA ARG A 60 12.19 -0.08 15.43
C ARG A 60 12.64 -1.52 15.57
N HIS A 61 13.90 -1.77 15.25
CA HIS A 61 14.60 -3.00 15.62
C HIS A 61 16.04 -2.67 16.00
#